data_AF-R4KGF0-F1
#
_entry.id   AF-R4KGF0-F1
#
_cell.length_a   1.000
_cell.length_b   1.000
_cell.length_c   1.000
_cell.angle_alpha   90.00
_cell.angle_beta   90.00
_cell.angle_gamma   90.00
#
_symmetry.space_group_name_H-M   'P 1'
#
loop_
_entity.id
_entity.type
_entity.pdbx_description
1 polymer ?
#
loop_
_entity_poly.entity_id
_entity_poly.type
_entity_poly.pdbx_seq_one_letter_code
_entity_poly.pdbx_strand_id
1 'polypeptide(L)'
;MKQKIDGYARTSLGFIAKEFGAYLGKMEADPDGVVFTAPPGSLSQVRITNNKKKFLLGGLFALEIIGEIPLKGLVRDNCPIRLHYRGSLLKGKAYFQDRQGVHKAIVSRLNNDAELIRTLSQLDLEKGEIWVDDDKYTIKLSPLGGSYMYMMIPPLRYTGSLPKKEINRLYAALARASEILKTGRPAV
;
A
#
# COMPACT_ATOMS: atom_id res chain seq x y z
N MET A 1 -25.63 -12.49 -8.95
CA MET A 1 -24.73 -11.49 -9.59
C MET A 1 -23.55 -11.09 -8.69
N LYS A 2 -23.78 -10.73 -7.41
CA LYS A 2 -22.71 -10.33 -6.45
C LYS A 2 -21.56 -11.36 -6.33
N GLN A 3 -21.87 -12.63 -6.05
CA GLN A 3 -20.86 -13.70 -5.94
C GLN A 3 -19.99 -13.86 -7.20
N LYS A 4 -20.56 -13.68 -8.40
CA LYS A 4 -19.78 -13.74 -9.65
C LYS A 4 -18.82 -12.56 -9.80
N ILE A 5 -19.24 -11.35 -9.43
CA ILE A 5 -18.40 -10.13 -9.51
C ILE A 5 -17.21 -10.23 -8.55
N ASP A 6 -17.46 -10.70 -7.32
CA ASP A 6 -16.40 -10.90 -6.33
C ASP A 6 -15.39 -11.98 -6.80
N GLY A 7 -15.84 -13.00 -7.54
CA GLY A 7 -14.98 -14.01 -8.17
C GLY A 7 -14.02 -13.45 -9.24
N TYR A 8 -14.50 -12.57 -10.13
CA TYR A 8 -13.64 -11.90 -11.12
C TYR A 8 -12.62 -10.98 -10.45
N ALA A 9 -13.05 -10.21 -9.44
CA ALA A 9 -12.16 -9.34 -8.68
C ALA A 9 -11.05 -10.14 -7.98
N ARG A 10 -11.38 -11.27 -7.35
CA ARG A 10 -10.40 -12.19 -6.74
C ARG A 10 -9.43 -12.79 -7.75
N THR A 11 -9.93 -13.19 -8.91
CA THR A 11 -9.09 -13.72 -9.99
C THR A 11 -8.09 -12.67 -10.49
N SER A 12 -8.57 -11.44 -10.71
CA SER A 12 -7.74 -10.30 -11.09
C SER A 12 -6.66 -9.99 -10.04
N LEU A 13 -7.04 -9.98 -8.76
CA LEU A 13 -6.12 -9.77 -7.65
C LEU A 13 -5.03 -10.84 -7.62
N GLY A 14 -5.39 -12.10 -7.83
CA GLY A 14 -4.44 -13.22 -7.88
C GLY A 14 -3.43 -13.09 -9.02
N PHE A 15 -3.84 -12.61 -10.20
CA PHE A 15 -2.90 -12.34 -11.30
C PHE A 15 -1.92 -11.22 -10.95
N ILE A 16 -2.41 -10.12 -10.38
CA ILE A 16 -1.55 -9.01 -9.96
C ILE A 16 -0.59 -9.47 -8.86
N ALA A 17 -1.08 -10.21 -7.86
CA ALA A 17 -0.26 -10.68 -6.76
C ALA A 17 0.87 -11.63 -7.22
N LYS A 18 0.63 -12.48 -8.24
CA LYS A 18 1.69 -13.31 -8.83
C LYS A 18 2.88 -12.49 -9.33
N GLU A 19 2.63 -11.31 -9.91
CA GLU A 19 3.70 -10.44 -10.39
C GLU A 19 4.54 -9.85 -9.24
N PHE A 20 3.98 -9.74 -8.03
CA PHE A 20 4.73 -9.37 -6.82
C PHE A 20 5.56 -10.53 -6.24
N GLY A 21 5.27 -11.78 -6.59
CA GLY A 21 5.96 -12.97 -6.06
C GLY A 21 7.47 -12.95 -6.28
N ALA A 22 7.94 -12.33 -7.36
CA ALA A 22 9.37 -12.15 -7.63
C ALA A 22 10.09 -11.27 -6.59
N TYR A 23 9.36 -10.41 -5.87
CA TYR A 23 9.90 -9.46 -4.90
C TYR A 23 9.57 -9.80 -3.46
N LEU A 24 8.40 -10.41 -3.23
CA LEU A 24 7.85 -10.64 -1.89
C LEU A 24 7.96 -12.10 -1.42
N GLY A 25 8.39 -13.02 -2.29
CA GLY A 25 8.59 -14.42 -1.94
C GLY A 25 7.29 -15.24 -2.00
N LYS A 26 7.11 -16.13 -1.00
CA LYS A 26 6.03 -17.13 -1.03
C LYS A 26 4.67 -16.46 -0.85
N MET A 27 3.76 -16.82 -1.74
CA MET A 27 2.38 -16.33 -1.79
C MET A 27 1.43 -17.33 -1.11
N GLU A 28 0.55 -16.83 -0.26
CA GLU A 28 -0.48 -17.60 0.44
C GLU A 28 -1.85 -16.95 0.22
N ALA A 29 -2.87 -17.77 -0.05
CA ALA A 29 -4.23 -17.29 -0.23
C ALA A 29 -4.85 -16.92 1.13
N ASP A 30 -5.52 -15.79 1.20
CA ASP A 30 -6.20 -15.28 2.39
C ASP A 30 -7.66 -14.93 2.04
N PRO A 31 -8.64 -15.07 2.96
CA PRO A 31 -10.04 -14.74 2.68
C PRO A 31 -10.25 -13.33 2.13
N ASP A 32 -9.40 -12.39 2.56
CA ASP A 32 -9.45 -10.98 2.20
C ASP A 32 -8.42 -10.58 1.15
N GLY A 33 -7.65 -11.52 0.60
CA GLY A 33 -6.72 -11.22 -0.49
C GLY A 33 -5.60 -12.23 -0.64
N VAL A 34 -4.39 -11.71 -0.80
CA VAL A 34 -3.19 -12.52 -0.97
C VAL A 34 -2.13 -12.02 0.01
N VAL A 35 -1.53 -12.93 0.75
CA VAL A 35 -0.54 -12.62 1.77
C VAL A 35 0.82 -13.18 1.37
N PHE A 36 1.86 -12.41 1.63
CA PHE A 36 3.26 -12.79 1.52
C PHE A 36 3.85 -12.78 2.93
N THR A 37 4.26 -13.95 3.41
CA THR A 37 4.84 -14.13 4.73
C THR A 37 6.36 -14.02 4.64
N ALA A 38 6.96 -13.29 5.58
CA ALA A 38 8.41 -13.02 5.61
C ALA A 38 9.00 -12.48 4.29
N PRO A 39 8.44 -11.39 3.74
CA PRO A 39 9.06 -10.70 2.61
C PRO A 39 10.47 -10.18 2.98
N PRO A 40 11.36 -9.96 2.00
CA PRO A 40 12.70 -9.45 2.28
C PRO A 40 12.70 -8.10 3.03
N GLY A 41 13.70 -7.90 3.89
CA GLY A 41 13.94 -6.62 4.57
C GLY A 41 13.27 -6.52 5.94
N SER A 42 12.64 -5.37 6.20
CA SER A 42 12.08 -5.04 7.53
C SER A 42 10.60 -5.41 7.69
N LEU A 43 9.96 -5.90 6.64
CA LEU A 43 8.54 -6.24 6.60
C LEU A 43 8.32 -7.66 7.15
N SER A 44 7.35 -7.84 8.07
CA SER A 44 6.95 -9.18 8.54
C SER A 44 5.92 -9.83 7.62
N GLN A 45 5.08 -9.01 7.00
CA GLN A 45 4.01 -9.45 6.13
C GLN A 45 3.76 -8.37 5.06
N VAL A 46 3.42 -8.79 3.85
CA VAL A 46 2.77 -7.92 2.87
C VAL A 46 1.46 -8.56 2.43
N ARG A 47 0.38 -7.80 2.44
CA ARG A 47 -0.93 -8.21 1.94
C ARG A 47 -1.29 -7.38 0.73
N ILE A 48 -1.77 -8.05 -0.31
CA ILE A 48 -2.35 -7.43 -1.49
C ILE A 48 -3.85 -7.75 -1.46
N THR A 49 -4.67 -6.72 -1.36
CA THR A 49 -6.12 -6.82 -1.18
C THR A 49 -6.84 -5.82 -2.08
N ASN A 50 -8.16 -5.88 -2.08
CA ASN A 50 -9.02 -4.94 -2.78
C ASN A 50 -9.97 -4.25 -1.80
N ASN A 51 -10.04 -2.92 -1.87
CA ASN A 51 -11.05 -2.14 -1.19
C ASN A 51 -12.24 -1.88 -2.12
N LYS A 52 -13.43 -2.35 -1.72
CA LYS A 52 -14.64 -2.28 -2.53
C LYS A 52 -15.35 -0.94 -2.35
N LYS A 53 -15.37 -0.13 -3.41
CA LYS A 53 -16.16 1.09 -3.53
C LYS A 53 -17.40 0.83 -4.38
N LYS A 54 -18.57 1.14 -3.85
CA LYS A 54 -19.85 0.97 -4.56
C LYS A 54 -20.25 2.28 -5.22
N PHE A 55 -20.77 2.19 -6.44
CA PHE A 55 -21.40 3.29 -7.15
C PHE A 55 -22.83 2.90 -7.53
N LEU A 56 -23.69 3.88 -7.82
CA LEU A 56 -25.10 3.62 -8.13
C LEU A 56 -25.29 2.56 -9.23
N LEU A 57 -24.44 2.59 -10.27
CA LEU A 57 -24.52 1.71 -11.43
C LEU A 57 -23.29 0.80 -11.59
N GLY A 58 -22.56 0.53 -10.51
CA GLY A 58 -21.33 -0.25 -10.61
C GLY A 58 -20.53 -0.34 -9.32
N GLY A 59 -19.25 -0.64 -9.46
CA GLY A 59 -18.32 -0.68 -8.35
C GLY A 59 -16.88 -0.81 -8.82
N LEU A 60 -15.98 -0.46 -7.90
CA LEU A 60 -14.55 -0.54 -8.07
C LEU A 60 -13.97 -1.36 -6.91
N PHE A 61 -13.11 -2.29 -7.25
CA PHE A 61 -12.23 -3.00 -6.32
C PHE A 61 -10.87 -2.37 -6.49
N ALA A 62 -10.57 -1.38 -5.65
CA ALA A 62 -9.34 -0.62 -5.70
C ALA A 62 -8.22 -1.43 -5.05
N LEU A 63 -7.07 -1.55 -5.72
CA LEU A 63 -5.93 -2.31 -5.21
C LEU A 63 -5.35 -1.62 -3.96
N GLU A 64 -5.08 -2.40 -2.92
CA GLU A 64 -4.36 -1.96 -1.74
C GLU A 64 -3.20 -2.93 -1.44
N ILE A 65 -2.01 -2.36 -1.23
CA ILE A 65 -0.80 -3.08 -0.85
C ILE A 65 -0.45 -2.64 0.57
N ILE A 66 -0.44 -3.58 1.50
CA ILE A 66 -0.33 -3.33 2.93
C ILE A 66 0.91 -4.06 3.43
N GLY A 67 1.93 -3.34 3.85
CA GLY A 67 3.11 -3.89 4.51
C GLY A 67 3.04 -3.68 6.03
N GLU A 68 3.44 -4.71 6.77
CA GLU A 68 3.47 -4.68 8.23
C GLU A 68 4.91 -4.78 8.75
N ILE A 69 5.22 -4.04 9.81
CA ILE A 69 6.53 -4.03 10.47
C ILE A 69 6.29 -4.20 11.98
N PRO A 70 6.80 -5.26 12.61
CA PRO A 70 6.58 -5.48 14.03
C PRO A 70 7.35 -4.46 14.87
N LEU A 71 6.73 -3.95 15.92
CA LEU A 71 7.30 -3.00 16.89
C LEU A 71 8.04 -3.69 18.04
N LYS A 72 8.30 -5.01 18.00
CA LYS A 72 9.04 -5.69 19.07
C LYS A 72 10.39 -4.98 19.31
N GLY A 73 10.55 -4.38 20.50
CA GLY A 73 11.74 -3.60 20.89
C GLY A 73 11.71 -2.10 20.51
N LEU A 74 10.58 -1.58 20.03
CA LEU A 74 10.41 -0.18 19.61
C LEU A 74 9.36 0.51 20.53
N VAL A 75 9.74 1.61 21.19
CA VAL A 75 8.89 2.35 22.17
C VAL A 75 7.54 2.78 21.56
N ARG A 76 6.39 2.39 22.10
CA ARG A 76 5.09 2.85 21.59
C ARG A 76 5.00 4.38 21.63
N ASP A 77 4.86 5.01 20.46
CA ASP A 77 4.27 6.34 20.42
C ASP A 77 2.76 6.09 20.53
N ASN A 78 2.15 6.43 21.67
CA ASN A 78 0.74 6.15 22.00
C ASN A 78 -0.28 6.88 21.12
N CYS A 79 0.12 7.36 19.94
CA CYS A 79 -0.72 8.16 19.07
C CYS A 79 -0.71 7.58 17.65
N PRO A 80 -1.88 7.31 17.04
CA PRO A 80 -1.95 6.76 15.69
C PRO A 80 -1.33 7.75 14.71
N ILE A 81 -0.19 7.36 14.14
CA ILE A 81 0.38 8.05 12.99
C ILE A 81 -0.61 7.87 11.84
N ARG A 82 -0.95 8.93 11.11
CA ARG A 82 -1.70 8.78 9.86
C ARG A 82 -1.13 9.72 8.83
N LEU A 83 -0.10 9.23 8.14
CA LEU A 83 0.58 10.03 7.13
C LEU A 83 -0.13 9.91 5.80
N HIS A 84 -0.54 11.02 5.21
CA HIS A 84 -1.16 10.99 3.89
C HIS A 84 -0.13 11.34 2.82
N TYR A 85 0.00 10.48 1.80
CA TYR A 85 0.71 10.80 0.57
C TYR A 85 -0.15 11.74 -0.29
N ARG A 86 0.36 12.93 -0.61
CA ARG A 86 -0.19 13.80 -1.66
C ARG A 86 0.64 13.64 -2.92
N GLY A 87 0.05 13.03 -3.96
CA GLY A 87 0.68 12.88 -5.26
C GLY A 87 0.88 14.20 -6.01
N SER A 88 1.63 14.15 -7.11
CA SER A 88 1.97 15.28 -7.99
C SER A 88 0.80 15.88 -8.77
N LEU A 89 -0.40 15.29 -8.68
CA LEU A 89 -1.63 15.76 -9.34
C LEU A 89 -1.99 17.22 -9.02
N LEU A 90 -1.48 17.78 -7.92
CA LEU A 90 -1.61 19.20 -7.55
C LEU A 90 -0.32 20.02 -7.70
N LYS A 91 0.60 19.63 -8.60
CA LYS A 91 1.89 20.30 -8.87
C LYS A 91 2.83 20.44 -7.66
N GLY A 92 2.60 19.68 -6.59
CA GLY A 92 3.44 19.64 -5.39
C GLY A 92 4.48 18.52 -5.43
N LYS A 93 5.60 18.70 -4.71
CA LYS A 93 6.52 17.59 -4.41
C LYS A 93 5.79 16.53 -3.57
N ALA A 94 6.04 15.25 -3.84
CA ALA A 94 5.60 14.15 -3.00
C ALA A 94 6.05 14.37 -1.55
N TYR A 95 5.13 14.32 -0.58
CA TYR A 95 5.46 14.39 0.84
C TYR A 95 4.44 13.66 1.71
N PHE A 96 4.91 13.17 2.85
CA PHE A 96 4.10 12.67 3.94
C PHE A 96 3.68 13.83 4.83
N GLN A 97 2.39 13.90 5.13
CA GLN A 97 1.83 14.88 6.06
C GLN A 97 1.22 14.20 7.28
N ASP A 98 1.65 14.62 8.47
CA ASP A 98 0.92 14.34 9.72
C ASP A 98 -0.10 15.45 9.95
N ARG A 99 -1.40 15.08 9.97
CA ARG A 99 -2.49 16.04 10.19
C ARG A 99 -2.58 16.52 11.64
N GLN A 100 -2.07 15.75 12.59
CA GLN A 100 -2.12 16.09 14.01
C GLN A 100 -0.85 16.83 14.47
N GLY A 101 0.23 16.78 13.68
CA GLY A 101 1.48 17.47 13.95
C GLY A 101 2.28 16.91 15.14
N VAL A 102 1.93 15.70 15.59
CA VAL A 102 2.53 15.00 16.73
C VAL A 102 3.83 14.29 16.31
N HIS A 103 3.89 13.80 15.09
CA HIS A 103 4.91 12.84 14.62
C HIS A 103 5.99 13.47 13.74
N LYS A 104 6.42 14.69 14.11
CA LYS A 104 7.34 15.51 13.29
C LYS A 104 8.67 14.81 12.95
N ALA A 105 9.23 14.03 13.88
CA ALA A 105 10.50 13.34 13.66
C ALA A 105 10.39 12.25 12.59
N ILE A 106 9.35 11.41 12.66
CA ILE A 106 9.08 10.34 11.68
C ILE A 106 8.78 10.96 10.31
N VAL A 107 7.92 11.98 10.27
CA VAL A 107 7.60 12.73 9.05
C VAL A 107 8.84 13.33 8.41
N SER A 108 9.70 13.97 9.21
CA SER A 108 10.95 14.57 8.75
C SER A 108 11.86 13.52 8.12
N ARG A 109 12.04 12.37 8.77
CA ARG A 109 12.86 11.27 8.21
C ARG A 109 12.31 10.73 6.89
N LEU A 110 11.01 10.45 6.83
CA LEU A 110 10.38 9.96 5.60
C LEU A 110 10.48 10.97 4.46
N ASN A 111 10.34 12.28 4.76
CA ASN A 111 10.42 13.35 3.77
C ASN A 111 11.85 13.72 3.36
N ASN A 112 12.84 13.46 4.22
CA ASN A 112 14.26 13.72 3.92
C ASN A 112 14.93 12.55 3.18
N ASP A 113 14.28 11.38 3.10
CA ASP A 113 14.78 10.27 2.30
C ASP A 113 14.50 10.51 0.80
N ALA A 114 15.54 10.98 0.10
CA ALA A 114 15.44 11.36 -1.31
C ALA A 114 15.04 10.18 -2.22
N GLU A 115 15.45 8.97 -1.88
CA GLU A 115 15.12 7.76 -2.65
C GLU A 115 13.64 7.42 -2.54
N LEU A 116 13.09 7.42 -1.32
CA LEU A 116 11.67 7.19 -1.06
C LEU A 116 10.81 8.23 -1.78
N ILE A 117 11.13 9.53 -1.60
CA ILE A 117 10.35 10.61 -2.22
C ILE A 117 10.43 10.56 -3.75
N ARG A 118 11.61 10.30 -4.32
CA ARG A 118 11.76 10.11 -5.76
C ARG A 118 10.93 8.93 -6.26
N THR A 119 10.97 7.80 -5.57
CA THR A 119 10.22 6.59 -5.98
C THR A 119 8.72 6.82 -5.90
N LEU A 120 8.23 7.39 -4.80
CA LEU A 120 6.81 7.72 -4.63
C LEU A 120 6.33 8.72 -5.69
N SER A 121 7.14 9.73 -6.04
CA SER A 121 6.78 10.72 -7.06
C SER A 121 6.59 10.11 -8.46
N GLN A 122 7.10 8.91 -8.70
CA GLN A 122 6.95 8.16 -9.96
C GLN A 122 5.79 7.16 -9.94
N LEU A 123 5.02 7.12 -8.84
CA LEU A 123 3.86 6.27 -8.67
C LEU A 123 2.57 7.07 -8.73
N ASP A 124 1.63 6.57 -9.51
CA ASP A 124 0.26 7.07 -9.55
C ASP A 124 -0.55 6.45 -8.41
N LEU A 125 -0.43 7.05 -7.22
CA LEU A 125 -1.16 6.61 -6.03
C LEU A 125 -2.45 7.40 -5.87
N GLU A 126 -3.56 6.68 -5.67
CA GLU A 126 -4.78 7.27 -5.10
C GLU A 126 -4.51 7.71 -3.65
N LYS A 127 -3.80 6.85 -2.91
CA LYS A 127 -3.56 7.05 -1.48
C LYS A 127 -2.28 6.36 -1.04
N GLY A 128 -1.58 6.97 -0.10
CA GLY A 128 -0.56 6.34 0.73
C GLY A 128 -0.84 6.67 2.19
N GLU A 129 -0.81 5.65 3.05
CA GLU A 129 -1.04 5.78 4.49
C GLU A 129 0.02 5.04 5.29
N ILE A 130 0.49 5.64 6.38
CA ILE A 130 1.30 4.94 7.39
C ILE A 130 0.61 5.14 8.73
N TRP A 131 0.38 4.05 9.46
CA TRP A 131 -0.15 4.09 10.83
C TRP A 131 0.45 3.05 11.75
N VAL A 132 0.19 3.21 13.04
CA VAL A 132 0.57 2.25 14.08
C VAL A 132 -0.71 1.67 14.66
N ASP A 133 -0.75 0.35 14.76
CA ASP A 133 -1.82 -0.41 15.40
C ASP A 133 -1.22 -1.67 16.03
N ASP A 134 -1.74 -2.14 17.16
CA ASP A 134 -1.40 -3.43 17.79
C ASP A 134 0.08 -3.87 17.66
N ASP A 135 1.03 -3.04 18.12
CA ASP A 135 2.47 -3.31 18.06
C ASP A 135 3.06 -3.52 16.65
N LYS A 136 2.50 -2.87 15.63
CA LYS A 136 3.10 -2.83 14.30
C LYS A 136 2.93 -1.47 13.64
N TYR A 137 3.92 -1.08 12.83
CA TYR A 137 3.67 -0.11 11.77
C TYR A 137 2.98 -0.82 10.61
N THR A 138 1.98 -0.16 10.06
CA THR A 138 1.32 -0.56 8.81
C THR A 138 1.53 0.53 7.77
N ILE A 139 2.07 0.14 6.62
CA ILE A 139 2.22 1.00 5.44
C ILE A 139 1.20 0.51 4.41
N LYS A 140 0.32 1.38 3.94
CA LYS A 140 -0.61 1.10 2.85
C LYS A 140 -0.33 1.98 1.65
N LEU A 141 -0.20 1.37 0.48
CA LEU A 141 -0.14 2.04 -0.81
C LEU A 141 -1.34 1.59 -1.65
N SER A 142 -2.09 2.56 -2.17
CA SER A 142 -3.25 2.33 -3.04
C SER A 142 -2.95 2.93 -4.41
N PRO A 143 -2.35 2.15 -5.35
CA PRO A 143 -2.12 2.61 -6.71
C PRO A 143 -3.43 2.79 -7.46
N LEU A 144 -3.45 3.67 -8.47
CA LEU A 144 -4.58 3.81 -9.39
C LEU A 144 -4.70 2.58 -10.32
N GLY A 145 -3.55 2.06 -10.77
CA GLY A 145 -3.46 0.83 -11.56
C GLY A 145 -3.84 -0.44 -10.80
N GLY A 146 -4.14 -1.52 -11.52
CA GLY A 146 -4.47 -2.82 -10.91
C GLY A 146 -5.88 -2.95 -10.33
N SER A 147 -6.68 -1.89 -10.37
CA SER A 147 -8.06 -1.92 -9.89
C SER A 147 -8.98 -2.71 -10.83
N TYR A 148 -9.98 -3.40 -10.28
CA TYR A 148 -11.03 -4.05 -11.08
C TYR A 148 -12.34 -3.27 -10.99
N MET A 149 -12.87 -2.85 -12.12
CA MET A 149 -14.11 -2.08 -12.24
C MET A 149 -15.21 -2.91 -12.90
N TYR A 150 -16.43 -2.75 -12.43
CA TYR A 150 -17.62 -3.23 -13.11
C TYR A 150 -18.69 -2.13 -13.20
N MET A 151 -19.36 -2.06 -14.34
CA MET A 151 -20.51 -1.20 -14.57
C MET A 151 -21.70 -2.04 -15.06
N MET A 152 -22.90 -1.62 -14.70
CA MET A 152 -24.14 -2.26 -15.14
C MET A 152 -24.63 -1.70 -16.48
N ILE A 153 -24.46 -0.39 -16.71
CA ILE A 153 -24.93 0.31 -17.92
C ILE A 153 -23.88 1.36 -18.36
N PRO A 154 -23.22 1.20 -19.53
CA PRO A 154 -23.19 -0.04 -20.31
C PRO A 154 -22.53 -1.16 -19.48
N PRO A 155 -22.89 -2.44 -19.72
CA PRO A 155 -22.29 -3.55 -19.00
C PRO A 155 -20.81 -3.65 -19.37
N LEU A 156 -19.94 -3.28 -18.43
CA LEU A 156 -18.50 -3.28 -18.62
C LEU A 156 -17.84 -4.00 -17.44
N ARG A 157 -16.78 -4.77 -17.73
CA ARG A 157 -15.84 -5.29 -16.74
C ARG A 157 -14.45 -4.99 -17.24
N TYR A 158 -13.66 -4.36 -16.39
CA TYR A 158 -12.34 -3.89 -16.77
C TYR A 158 -11.36 -4.09 -15.62
N THR A 159 -10.22 -4.70 -15.91
CA THR A 159 -9.07 -4.72 -15.00
C THR A 159 -8.08 -3.68 -15.49
N GLY A 160 -7.80 -2.69 -14.65
CA GLY A 160 -6.73 -1.74 -14.89
C GLY A 160 -5.39 -2.46 -14.92
N SER A 161 -4.59 -2.21 -15.95
CA SER A 161 -3.21 -2.69 -15.99
C SER A 161 -2.41 -2.11 -14.82
N LEU A 162 -1.50 -2.91 -14.26
CA LEU A 162 -0.46 -2.46 -13.34
C LEU A 162 0.89 -2.86 -13.93
N PRO A 163 1.57 -1.96 -14.67
CA PRO A 163 2.82 -2.28 -15.34
C PRO A 163 3.89 -2.81 -14.38
N LYS A 164 4.73 -3.75 -14.83
CA LYS A 164 5.82 -4.33 -14.01
C LYS A 164 6.74 -3.28 -13.38
N LYS A 165 6.97 -2.17 -14.08
CA LYS A 165 7.75 -1.03 -13.57
C LYS A 165 7.10 -0.37 -12.36
N GLU A 166 5.78 -0.26 -12.33
CA GLU A 166 5.04 0.25 -11.18
C GLU A 166 5.06 -0.74 -10.02
N ILE A 167 4.94 -2.04 -10.28
CA ILE A 167 5.07 -3.10 -9.27
C ILE A 167 6.41 -3.01 -8.56
N ASN A 168 7.50 -2.91 -9.32
CA ASN A 168 8.85 -2.74 -8.77
C ASN A 168 8.93 -1.48 -7.89
N ARG A 169 8.44 -0.34 -8.39
CA ARG A 169 8.43 0.92 -7.63
C ARG A 169 7.58 0.87 -6.37
N LEU A 170 6.43 0.20 -6.39
CA LEU A 170 5.57 -0.01 -5.22
C LEU A 170 6.30 -0.83 -4.16
N TYR A 171 6.95 -1.92 -4.57
CA TYR A 171 7.80 -2.70 -3.68
C TYR A 171 8.96 -1.87 -3.11
N ALA A 172 9.70 -1.15 -3.96
CA ALA A 172 10.83 -0.33 -3.53
C ALA A 172 10.40 0.76 -2.54
N ALA A 173 9.28 1.43 -2.77
CA ALA A 173 8.72 2.41 -1.84
C ALA A 173 8.33 1.77 -0.50
N LEU A 174 7.69 0.60 -0.53
CA LEU A 174 7.28 -0.13 0.66
C LEU A 174 8.49 -0.59 1.48
N ALA A 175 9.49 -1.19 0.83
CA ALA A 175 10.72 -1.65 1.43
C ALA A 175 11.50 -0.47 2.04
N ARG A 176 11.71 0.62 1.30
CA ARG A 176 12.45 1.78 1.79
C ARG A 176 11.76 2.48 2.95
N ALA A 177 10.44 2.67 2.87
CA ALA A 177 9.67 3.20 3.99
C ALA A 177 9.80 2.31 5.23
N SER A 178 9.81 0.98 5.07
CA SER A 178 9.97 0.05 6.18
C SER A 178 11.33 0.16 6.89
N GLU A 179 12.39 0.37 6.14
CA GLU A 179 13.75 0.56 6.68
C GLU A 179 13.86 1.85 7.50
N ILE A 180 13.30 2.96 7.00
CA ILE A 180 13.30 4.25 7.69
C ILE A 180 12.51 4.16 9.00
N LEU A 181 11.36 3.48 8.99
CA LEU A 181 10.55 3.28 10.19
C LEU A 181 11.26 2.41 11.23
N LYS A 182 12.01 1.38 10.79
CA LYS A 182 12.75 0.49 11.69
C LYS A 182 14.01 1.14 12.28
N THR A 183 14.79 1.87 11.48
CA THR A 183 16.05 2.51 11.90
C THR A 183 15.85 3.79 12.71
N GLY A 184 14.66 4.37 12.64
CA GLY A 184 14.31 5.63 13.28
C GLY A 184 14.14 5.63 14.80
N ARG A 185 14.68 4.67 15.55
CA ARG A 185 14.70 4.80 17.02
C ARG A 185 16.09 4.48 17.55
N PRO A 186 16.76 5.41 18.27
CA PRO A 186 17.88 5.01 19.11
C PRO A 186 17.34 3.99 20.12
N ALA A 187 18.08 2.89 20.31
CA ALA A 187 17.88 2.05 21.48
C ALA A 187 18.06 2.95 22.71
N VAL A 188 17.00 3.08 23.51
CA VAL A 188 17.09 3.66 24.86
C VAL A 188 17.54 2.54 25.79
#